data_AF-A0A2Z6QBI2-F1
#
_entry.id   AF-A0A2Z6QBI2-F1
#
_cell.length_a   1.000
_cell.length_b   1.000
_cell.length_c   1.000
_cell.angle_alpha   90.00
_cell.angle_beta   90.00
_cell.angle_gamma   90.00
#
_symmetry.space_group_name_H-M   'P 1'
#
loop_
_entity.id
_entity.type
_entity.pdbx_description
1 polymer ?
#
loop_
_entity_poly.entity_id
_entity_poly.type
_entity_poly.pdbx_seq_one_letter_code
_entity_poly.pdbx_strand_id
1 'polypeptide(L)'
;MIAITRKRQYKKVNFTQDEKDNILKLETVLFSVNISVEEFELLMALEANSNCEFYAGKDQNLEEVIQQLDTALPSELQGFKTPLRRLFYALDIWELSS
;
A
#
# COMPACT_ATOMS: atom_id res chain seq x y z
N MET A 1 -4.19 9.16 6.69
CA MET A 1 -5.61 9.51 6.39
C MET A 1 -6.23 8.28 5.72
N ILE A 2 -7.35 7.73 6.22
CA ILE A 2 -8.01 6.53 5.66
C ILE A 2 -9.37 6.99 5.11
N ALA A 3 -9.43 7.43 3.85
CA ALA A 3 -10.54 8.23 3.32
C ALA A 3 -11.72 7.39 2.81
N ILE A 4 -11.47 6.33 2.06
CA ILE A 4 -12.47 5.41 1.52
C ILE A 4 -13.06 4.56 2.65
N THR A 5 -12.21 3.94 3.48
CA THR A 5 -12.70 3.09 4.58
C THR A 5 -13.49 3.90 5.61
N ARG A 6 -13.07 5.13 5.95
CA ARG A 6 -13.88 6.01 6.83
C ARG A 6 -15.21 6.40 6.20
N LYS A 7 -15.24 6.79 4.91
CA LYS A 7 -16.50 7.12 4.23
C LYS A 7 -17.48 5.94 4.23
N ARG A 8 -16.98 4.71 4.05
CA ARG A 8 -17.75 3.46 4.16
C ARG A 8 -18.27 3.21 5.58
N GLN A 9 -17.40 3.29 6.60
CA GLN A 9 -17.75 3.06 8.00
C GLN A 9 -18.83 4.03 8.51
N TYR A 10 -18.75 5.30 8.14
CA TYR A 10 -19.74 6.31 8.54
C TYR A 10 -20.97 6.37 7.62
N LYS A 11 -21.11 5.45 6.66
CA LYS A 11 -22.16 5.44 5.62
C LYS A 11 -22.30 6.78 4.86
N LYS A 12 -21.23 7.60 4.85
CA LYS A 12 -21.15 8.87 4.11
C LYS A 12 -20.61 8.61 2.69
N VAL A 13 -21.24 7.67 2.00
CA VAL A 13 -20.77 7.14 0.70
C VAL A 13 -21.24 8.07 -0.45
N ASN A 14 -20.99 9.37 -0.32
CA ASN A 14 -21.42 10.40 -1.28
C ASN A 14 -20.47 10.56 -2.46
N PHE A 15 -19.92 9.45 -2.97
CA PHE A 15 -19.00 9.47 -4.09
C PHE A 15 -19.71 9.89 -5.39
N THR A 16 -19.08 10.76 -6.17
CA THR A 16 -19.49 11.04 -7.55
C THR A 16 -19.37 9.77 -8.41
N GLN A 17 -19.95 9.77 -9.61
CA GLN A 17 -19.81 8.61 -10.50
C GLN A 17 -18.35 8.36 -10.89
N ASP A 18 -17.61 9.41 -11.20
CA ASP A 18 -16.18 9.31 -11.54
C ASP A 18 -15.36 8.76 -10.35
N GLU A 19 -15.67 9.18 -9.12
CA GLU A 19 -15.04 8.65 -7.92
C GLU A 19 -15.34 7.15 -7.75
N LYS A 20 -16.57 6.71 -8.02
CA LYS A 20 -16.94 5.29 -7.96
C LYS A 20 -16.20 4.47 -9.01
N ASP A 21 -16.12 4.96 -10.24
CA ASP A 21 -15.43 4.27 -11.34
C ASP A 21 -13.93 4.13 -11.03
N ASN A 22 -13.32 5.16 -10.45
CA ASN A 22 -11.92 5.11 -10.01
C ASN A 22 -11.70 4.17 -8.82
N ILE A 23 -12.62 4.17 -7.83
CA ILE A 23 -12.57 3.22 -6.71
C ILE A 23 -12.68 1.78 -7.21
N LEU A 24 -13.56 1.51 -8.19
CA LEU A 24 -13.75 0.18 -8.74
C LEU A 24 -12.51 -0.31 -9.53
N LYS A 25 -11.85 0.59 -10.27
CA LYS A 25 -10.55 0.31 -10.90
C LYS A 25 -9.48 -0.02 -9.85
N LEU A 26 -9.39 0.80 -8.80
CA LEU A 26 -8.46 0.56 -7.69
C LEU A 26 -8.71 -0.80 -7.05
N GLU A 27 -9.96 -1.12 -6.71
CA GLU A 27 -10.32 -2.41 -6.12
C GLU A 27 -9.96 -3.59 -7.02
N THR A 28 -10.12 -3.46 -8.33
CA THR A 28 -9.73 -4.50 -9.30
C THR A 28 -8.23 -4.77 -9.28
N VAL A 29 -7.41 -3.70 -9.29
CA VAL A 29 -5.95 -3.82 -9.23
C VAL A 29 -5.52 -4.41 -7.90
N LEU A 30 -6.03 -3.89 -6.78
CA LEU A 30 -5.70 -4.39 -5.45
C LEU A 30 -6.10 -5.85 -5.26
N PHE A 31 -7.25 -6.26 -5.82
CA PHE A 31 -7.68 -7.66 -5.81
C PHE A 31 -6.70 -8.58 -6.53
N SER A 32 -6.14 -8.16 -7.68
CA SER A 32 -5.15 -8.98 -8.41
C SER A 32 -3.87 -9.26 -7.62
N VAL A 33 -3.55 -8.43 -6.63
CA VAL A 33 -2.35 -8.56 -5.78
C VAL A 33 -2.70 -8.97 -4.35
N ASN A 34 -3.95 -9.37 -4.12
CA ASN A 34 -4.48 -9.78 -2.81
C ASN A 34 -4.24 -8.72 -1.72
N ILE A 35 -4.43 -7.45 -2.06
CA ILE A 35 -4.40 -6.32 -1.12
C ILE A 35 -5.82 -5.78 -0.99
N SER A 36 -6.23 -5.45 0.22
CA SER A 36 -7.50 -4.77 0.48
C SER A 36 -7.34 -3.25 0.38
N VAL A 37 -8.43 -2.53 0.13
CA VAL A 37 -8.43 -1.05 0.17
C VAL A 37 -7.94 -0.53 1.52
N GLU A 38 -8.27 -1.21 2.62
CA GLU A 38 -7.80 -0.83 3.96
C GLU A 38 -6.28 -0.99 4.11
N GLU A 39 -5.72 -2.13 3.70
CA GLU A 39 -4.27 -2.34 3.68
C GLU A 39 -3.56 -1.31 2.79
N PHE A 40 -4.14 -0.97 1.64
CA PHE A 40 -3.60 0.06 0.76
C PHE A 40 -3.62 1.46 1.39
N GLU A 41 -4.73 1.86 2.04
CA GLU A 41 -4.82 3.13 2.75
C GLU A 41 -3.85 3.22 3.94
N LEU A 42 -3.58 2.10 4.59
CA LEU A 42 -2.56 1.97 5.63
C LEU A 42 -1.14 2.18 5.08
N LEU A 43 -0.83 1.61 3.91
CA LEU A 43 0.45 1.81 3.21
C LEU A 43 0.64 3.29 2.81
N MET A 44 -0.39 3.94 2.27
CA MET A 44 -0.37 5.37 1.95
C MET A 44 -0.18 6.24 3.20
N ALA A 45 -0.78 5.86 4.33
CA ALA A 45 -0.58 6.57 5.59
C ALA A 45 0.84 6.40 6.15
N LEU A 46 1.44 5.23 5.95
CA LEU A 46 2.84 4.97 6.31
C LEU A 46 3.80 5.79 5.45
N GLU A 47 3.57 5.85 4.14
CA GLU A 47 4.35 6.69 3.20
C GLU A 47 4.26 8.17 3.56
N ALA A 48 3.06 8.70 3.81
CA ALA A 48 2.88 10.08 4.25
C ALA A 48 3.54 10.42 5.60
N ASN A 49 3.74 9.42 6.47
CA ASN A 49 4.39 9.56 7.77
C ASN A 49 5.88 9.19 7.74
N SER A 50 6.40 8.76 6.59
CA SER A 50 7.81 8.44 6.46
C SER A 50 8.62 9.74 6.47
N ASN A 51 9.63 9.82 7.33
CA ASN A 51 10.59 10.91 7.26
C ASN A 51 11.33 10.78 5.91
N CYS A 52 11.36 11.85 5.11
CA CYS A 52 12.18 11.93 3.90
C CYS A 52 13.66 11.57 4.16
N GLU A 53 14.13 11.65 5.41
CA GLU A 53 15.46 11.23 5.85
C GLU A 53 15.75 9.73 5.67
N PHE A 54 14.72 8.87 5.63
CA PHE A 54 14.89 7.44 5.32
C PHE A 54 15.02 7.16 3.81
N TYR A 55 14.61 8.11 2.96
CA TYR A 55 14.79 8.09 1.51
C TYR A 55 16.12 8.70 1.07
N ALA A 56 17.17 8.57 1.89
CA ALA A 56 18.51 9.00 1.54
C ALA A 56 19.13 8.10 0.45
N GLY A 57 18.60 8.18 -0.77
CA GLY A 57 19.30 8.01 -2.04
C GLY A 57 20.06 6.70 -2.27
N LYS A 58 19.73 5.61 -1.57
CA LYS A 58 20.28 4.29 -1.88
C LYS A 58 19.26 3.54 -2.71
N ASP A 59 19.59 3.32 -3.97
CA ASP A 59 18.97 2.27 -4.78
C ASP A 59 19.19 0.95 -4.04
N GLN A 60 18.21 0.54 -3.24
CA GLN A 60 18.17 -0.77 -2.63
C GLN A 60 17.45 -1.68 -3.61
N ASN A 61 18.05 -2.83 -3.90
CA ASN A 61 17.36 -3.80 -4.74
C ASN A 61 16.14 -4.36 -3.99
N LEU A 62 15.15 -4.87 -4.72
CA LEU A 62 13.91 -5.38 -4.14
C LEU A 62 14.15 -6.49 -3.09
N GLU A 63 15.13 -7.36 -3.35
CA GLU A 63 15.50 -8.47 -2.46
C GLU A 63 16.05 -7.97 -1.11
N GLU A 64 16.88 -6.92 -1.13
CA GLU A 64 17.41 -6.24 0.05
C GLU A 64 16.30 -5.58 0.87
N VAL A 65 15.34 -4.95 0.21
CA VAL A 65 14.18 -4.32 0.88
C VAL A 65 13.29 -5.39 1.51
N ILE A 66 13.03 -6.50 0.84
CA ILE A 66 12.27 -7.64 1.39
C ILE A 66 13.01 -8.22 2.61
N GLN A 67 14.33 -8.36 2.53
CA GLN A 67 15.12 -8.91 3.63
C GLN A 67 15.16 -7.97 4.85
N GLN A 68 15.22 -6.65 4.62
CA GLN A 68 15.08 -5.65 5.69
C GLN A 68 13.68 -5.66 6.31
N LEU A 69 12.64 -5.80 5.49
CA LEU A 69 11.27 -5.96 5.97
C LEU A 69 11.12 -7.20 6.86
N ASP A 70 11.85 -8.28 6.56
CA ASP A 70 11.79 -9.51 7.33
C ASP A 70 12.60 -9.46 8.64
N THR A 71 13.69 -8.67 8.69
CA THR A 71 14.69 -8.71 9.78
C THR A 71 14.75 -7.47 10.66
N ALA A 72 14.43 -6.29 10.12
CA ALA A 72 14.69 -5.00 10.76
C ALA A 72 13.41 -4.18 11.02
N LEU A 73 12.23 -4.72 10.73
CA LEU A 73 10.97 -4.01 10.91
C LEU A 73 10.65 -3.81 12.40
N PRO A 74 10.50 -2.55 12.88
CA PRO A 74 10.12 -2.25 14.26
C PRO A 74 8.83 -2.93 14.68
N SER A 75 8.70 -3.24 15.97
CA SER A 75 7.55 -3.96 16.53
C SER A 75 6.22 -3.25 16.26
N GLU A 76 6.24 -1.93 16.30
CA GLU A 76 5.16 -1.00 16.05
C GLU A 76 4.65 -1.06 14.60
N LEU A 77 5.50 -1.53 13.69
CA LEU A 77 5.22 -1.61 12.25
C LEU A 77 4.95 -3.05 11.78
N GLN A 78 4.95 -4.05 12.66
CA GLN A 78 4.73 -5.45 12.30
C GLN A 78 3.39 -5.70 11.60
N GLY A 79 2.36 -4.90 11.90
CA GLY A 79 1.06 -4.97 11.20
C GLY A 79 1.13 -4.66 9.70
N PHE A 80 2.18 -3.96 9.24
CA PHE A 80 2.38 -3.59 7.84
C PHE A 80 3.25 -4.60 7.08
N LYS A 81 3.85 -5.59 7.75
CA LYS A 81 4.78 -6.55 7.15
C LYS A 81 4.17 -7.30 5.98
N THR A 82 3.00 -7.91 6.19
CA THR A 82 2.30 -8.68 5.16
C THR A 82 1.84 -7.81 3.99
N PRO A 83 1.18 -6.65 4.22
CA PRO A 83 0.85 -5.70 3.16
C PRO A 83 2.06 -5.24 2.32
N LEU A 84 3.16 -4.87 2.98
CA LEU A 84 4.39 -4.43 2.31
C LEU A 84 4.98 -5.52 1.41
N ARG A 85 5.01 -6.77 1.91
CA ARG A 85 5.50 -7.91 1.12
C ARG A 85 4.66 -8.15 -0.14
N ARG A 86 3.34 -8.03 -0.03
CA ARG A 86 2.44 -8.14 -1.20
C ARG A 86 2.64 -7.01 -2.19
N LEU A 87 2.86 -5.78 -1.69
CA LEU A 87 3.15 -4.62 -2.54
C LEU A 87 4.45 -4.82 -3.34
N PHE A 88 5.52 -5.30 -2.70
CA PHE A 88 6.78 -5.60 -3.40
C PHE A 88 6.62 -6.67 -4.47
N TYR A 89 5.83 -7.72 -4.20
CA TYR A 89 5.52 -8.75 -5.20
C TYR A 89 4.70 -8.22 -6.38
N ALA A 90 3.77 -7.30 -6.11
CA ALA A 90 3.01 -6.62 -7.15
C ALA A 90 3.89 -5.77 -8.07
N LEU A 91 4.88 -5.07 -7.50
CA LEU A 91 5.84 -4.27 -8.26
C LEU A 91 6.71 -5.15 -9.17
N ASP A 92 7.19 -6.28 -8.66
CA ASP A 92 7.98 -7.26 -9.42
C ASP A 92 7.18 -7.82 -10.62
N ILE A 93 5.91 -8.19 -10.41
CA ILE A 93 5.02 -8.63 -11.50
C ILE A 93 4.82 -7.50 -12.52
N TRP A 94 4.63 -6.27 -12.06
CA TRP A 94 4.40 -5.13 -12.94
C TRP A 94 5.60 -4.85 -13.85
N GLU A 95 6.80 -4.77 -13.29
CA GLU A 95 8.04 -4.54 -14.06
C GLU A 95 8.32 -5.66 -15.08
N LEU A 96 7.98 -6.91 -14.77
CA LEU A 96 8.10 -8.03 -15.69
C LEU A 96 7.04 -8.03 -16.82
N SER A 97 5.96 -7.27 -16.65
CA SER A 97 4.83 -7.19 -17.60
C SER A 97 4.86 -5.96 -18.52
N SER A 98 5.79 -5.03 -18.27
CA SER A 98 6.00 -3.76 -19.00
C SER A 98 7.22 -3.81 -19.90
#